data_AF-A0A932P648-F1
#
_entry.id   AF-A0A932P648-F1
#
_cell.length_a   1.000
_cell.length_b   1.000
_cell.length_c   1.000
_cell.angle_alpha   90.00
_cell.angle_beta   90.00
_cell.angle_gamma   90.00
#
_symmetry.space_group_name_H-M   'P 1'
#
loop_
_entity.id
_entity.type
_entity.pdbx_description
1 polymer ?
#
loop_
_entity_poly.entity_id
_entity_poly.type
_entity_poly.pdbx_seq_one_letter_code
_entity_poly.pdbx_strand_id
1 'polypeptide(L)'
;MGITWSEMMSVGVPVLDSDHKTLIGLINLLQRSIGDDEEYAAVGSVLQALQDYAAHHFAREEKMMEACRYPLLERHHLTHDGFVERVQALKVRYDEDHSSVRARDCLTFLNGWLINHICTTDMNYRAWVIGHSGALAAAAGLSMAGNGRKAEAIDWPSLRVLVVDDNVNFAEIIRTILEGVGVTRLLTVHDLAAARDALGGQGWDMMICDWHVGEESGLDLVKWVRRGPPDVAALPILILSGHERMTNRDLALLAGANEFMEKPVSARNLLMGIGRLLA
;
A
#
# COMPACT_ATOMS: atom_id res chain seq x y z
N MET A 1 3.12 -15.83 -15.79
CA MET A 1 1.75 -15.34 -15.52
C MET A 1 1.67 -15.04 -14.04
N GLY A 2 1.20 -13.84 -13.68
CA GLY A 2 0.93 -13.50 -12.28
C GLY A 2 -0.28 -14.24 -11.74
N ILE A 3 -0.48 -14.17 -10.44
CA ILE A 3 -1.66 -14.70 -9.75
C ILE A 3 -2.84 -13.78 -10.03
N THR A 4 -3.93 -14.37 -10.52
CA THR A 4 -5.18 -13.64 -10.75
C THR A 4 -6.15 -14.01 -9.62
N TRP A 5 -6.76 -12.99 -9.00
CA TRP A 5 -7.81 -13.21 -8.01
C TRP A 5 -8.95 -14.03 -8.61
N SER A 6 -9.52 -14.94 -7.82
CA SER A 6 -10.74 -15.66 -8.18
C SER A 6 -11.65 -15.76 -6.96
N GLU A 7 -12.94 -15.93 -7.20
CA GLU A 7 -13.93 -16.11 -6.10
C GLU A 7 -13.66 -17.33 -5.22
N MET A 8 -12.83 -18.29 -5.68
CA MET A 8 -12.39 -19.42 -4.86
C MET A 8 -11.45 -19.00 -3.72
N MET A 9 -10.83 -17.82 -3.83
CA MET A 9 -9.97 -17.23 -2.81
C MET A 9 -10.75 -16.37 -1.82
N SER A 10 -12.06 -16.14 -2.05
CA SER A 10 -12.90 -15.31 -1.17
C SER A 10 -13.29 -16.06 0.10
N VAL A 11 -12.99 -15.46 1.24
CA VAL A 11 -13.47 -15.92 2.55
C VAL A 11 -14.86 -15.37 2.89
N GLY A 12 -15.48 -14.63 1.96
CA GLY A 12 -16.82 -14.05 2.12
C GLY A 12 -16.86 -12.83 3.04
N VAL A 13 -15.69 -12.22 3.32
CA VAL A 13 -15.56 -11.04 4.17
C VAL A 13 -14.91 -9.93 3.33
N PRO A 14 -15.68 -8.92 2.85
CA PRO A 14 -15.20 -7.99 1.84
C PRO A 14 -13.89 -7.27 2.16
N VAL A 15 -13.68 -6.89 3.43
CA VAL A 15 -12.44 -6.22 3.86
C VAL A 15 -11.23 -7.16 3.82
N LEU A 16 -11.40 -8.44 4.13
CA LEU A 16 -10.32 -9.44 4.06
C LEU A 16 -10.04 -9.84 2.60
N ASP A 17 -11.08 -10.01 1.79
CA ASP A 17 -10.92 -10.26 0.36
C ASP A 17 -10.20 -9.08 -0.34
N SER A 18 -10.42 -7.84 0.12
CA SER A 18 -9.67 -6.67 -0.33
C SER A 18 -8.19 -6.77 0.07
N ASP A 19 -7.91 -7.11 1.33
CA ASP A 19 -6.54 -7.30 1.81
C ASP A 19 -5.80 -8.41 1.06
N HIS A 20 -6.45 -9.55 0.79
CA HIS A 20 -5.88 -10.64 0.00
C HIS A 20 -5.54 -10.19 -1.43
N LYS A 21 -6.41 -9.40 -2.08
CA LYS A 21 -6.13 -8.83 -3.41
C LYS A 21 -4.90 -7.92 -3.38
N THR A 22 -4.77 -7.07 -2.36
CA THR A 22 -3.59 -6.21 -2.18
C THR A 22 -2.32 -7.04 -2.01
N LEU A 23 -2.35 -8.04 -1.14
CA LEU A 23 -1.21 -8.94 -0.92
C LEU A 23 -0.81 -9.68 -2.20
N ILE A 24 -1.79 -10.17 -2.98
CA ILE A 24 -1.55 -10.78 -4.30
C ILE A 24 -0.96 -9.76 -5.29
N GLY A 25 -1.42 -8.51 -5.26
CA GLY A 25 -0.88 -7.41 -6.06
C GLY A 25 0.62 -7.18 -5.79
N LEU A 26 1.02 -7.17 -4.52
CA LEU A 26 2.42 -7.04 -4.10
C LEU A 26 3.28 -8.22 -4.59
N ILE A 27 2.75 -9.45 -4.54
CA ILE A 27 3.42 -10.64 -5.12
C ILE A 27 3.58 -10.49 -6.63
N ASN A 28 2.52 -10.07 -7.32
CA ASN A 28 2.55 -9.88 -8.77
C ASN A 28 3.56 -8.82 -9.20
N LEU A 29 3.79 -7.80 -8.37
CA LEU A 29 4.82 -6.81 -8.61
C LEU A 29 6.23 -7.42 -8.53
N LEU A 30 6.54 -8.18 -7.47
CA LEU A 30 7.82 -8.91 -7.39
C LEU A 30 8.04 -9.81 -8.60
N GLN A 31 6.99 -10.43 -9.12
CA GLN A 31 7.10 -11.28 -10.29
C GLN A 31 7.44 -10.50 -11.56
N ARG A 32 6.94 -9.28 -11.71
CA ARG A 32 7.26 -8.41 -12.85
C ARG A 32 8.66 -7.83 -12.76
N SER A 33 9.16 -7.57 -11.56
CA SER A 33 10.49 -6.98 -11.35
C SER A 33 11.65 -7.98 -11.56
N ILE A 34 11.39 -9.26 -11.79
CA ILE A 34 12.45 -10.26 -12.02
C ILE A 34 13.26 -9.88 -13.28
N GLY A 35 14.57 -9.66 -13.10
CA GLY A 35 15.48 -9.35 -14.20
C GLY A 35 15.34 -7.93 -14.75
N ASP A 36 14.57 -7.07 -14.08
CA ASP A 36 14.54 -5.63 -14.30
C ASP A 36 15.77 -4.98 -13.62
N ASP A 37 16.28 -3.87 -14.17
CA ASP A 37 17.35 -3.07 -13.56
C ASP A 37 16.92 -2.57 -12.16
N GLU A 38 15.62 -2.42 -11.93
CA GLU A 38 15.04 -2.01 -10.66
C GLU A 38 14.65 -3.16 -9.72
N GLU A 39 15.05 -4.42 -10.02
CA GLU A 39 14.63 -5.60 -9.24
C GLU A 39 14.84 -5.39 -7.73
N TYR A 40 16.01 -4.91 -7.31
CA TYR A 40 16.32 -4.73 -5.90
C TYR A 40 15.49 -3.65 -5.24
N ALA A 41 15.23 -2.54 -5.92
CA ALA A 41 14.40 -1.46 -5.39
C ALA A 41 12.96 -1.94 -5.20
N ALA A 42 12.45 -2.71 -6.16
CA ALA A 42 11.15 -3.36 -6.07
C ALA A 42 11.11 -4.37 -4.90
N VAL A 43 12.14 -5.20 -4.72
CA VAL A 43 12.24 -6.14 -3.58
C VAL A 43 12.15 -5.41 -2.24
N GLY A 44 12.96 -4.36 -2.03
CA GLY A 44 12.95 -3.60 -0.79
C GLY A 44 11.59 -2.98 -0.49
N SER A 45 10.99 -2.37 -1.51
CA SER A 45 9.67 -1.72 -1.38
C SER A 45 8.56 -2.72 -1.11
N VAL A 46 8.57 -3.89 -1.77
CA VAL A 46 7.57 -4.95 -1.53
C VAL A 46 7.76 -5.59 -0.16
N LEU A 47 8.98 -5.87 0.28
CA LEU A 47 9.22 -6.43 1.61
C LEU A 47 8.73 -5.46 2.71
N GLN A 48 8.96 -4.16 2.55
CA GLN A 48 8.43 -3.15 3.45
C GLN A 48 6.89 -3.13 3.44
N ALA A 49 6.27 -3.10 2.25
CA ALA A 49 4.81 -3.09 2.12
C ALA A 49 4.18 -4.35 2.71
N LEU A 50 4.75 -5.53 2.45
CA LEU A 50 4.27 -6.81 2.98
C LEU A 50 4.35 -6.89 4.49
N GLN A 51 5.45 -6.43 5.09
CA GLN A 51 5.61 -6.42 6.54
C GLN A 51 4.48 -5.67 7.24
N ASP A 52 4.19 -4.45 6.78
CA ASP A 52 3.17 -3.61 7.41
C ASP A 52 1.75 -4.07 7.08
N TYR A 53 1.51 -4.45 5.83
CA TYR A 53 0.17 -4.81 5.36
C TYR A 53 -0.27 -6.18 5.88
N ALA A 54 0.62 -7.19 5.89
CA ALA A 54 0.29 -8.52 6.36
C ALA A 54 0.01 -8.54 7.87
N ALA A 55 0.81 -7.84 8.68
CA ALA A 55 0.59 -7.78 10.13
C ALA A 55 -0.79 -7.20 10.48
N HIS A 56 -1.25 -6.19 9.74
CA HIS A 56 -2.58 -5.63 9.95
C HIS A 56 -3.70 -6.53 9.44
N HIS A 57 -3.52 -7.14 8.27
CA HIS A 57 -4.45 -8.14 7.75
C HIS A 57 -4.66 -9.28 8.75
N PHE A 58 -3.58 -9.85 9.28
CA PHE A 58 -3.64 -10.89 10.30
C PHE A 58 -4.35 -10.42 11.58
N ALA A 59 -4.08 -9.20 12.04
CA ALA A 59 -4.78 -8.64 13.20
C ALA A 59 -6.31 -8.52 12.96
N ARG A 60 -6.74 -8.18 11.73
CA ARG A 60 -8.17 -8.17 11.35
C ARG A 60 -8.77 -9.57 11.39
N GLU A 61 -8.10 -10.53 10.78
CA GLU A 61 -8.54 -11.92 10.75
C GLU A 61 -8.65 -12.51 12.15
N GLU A 62 -7.64 -12.31 12.99
CA GLU A 62 -7.60 -12.83 14.36
C GLU A 62 -8.69 -12.22 15.23
N LYS A 63 -8.93 -10.91 15.12
CA LYS A 63 -10.02 -10.23 15.84
C LYS A 63 -11.40 -10.73 15.39
N MET A 64 -11.55 -11.00 14.09
CA MET A 64 -12.76 -11.63 13.56
C MET A 64 -12.94 -13.06 14.08
N MET A 65 -11.87 -13.86 14.06
CA MET A 65 -11.85 -15.24 14.57
C MET A 65 -12.15 -15.28 16.07
N GLU A 66 -11.64 -14.34 16.85
CA GLU A 66 -11.97 -14.17 18.27
C GLU A 66 -13.46 -13.88 18.46
N ALA A 67 -14.02 -12.94 17.68
CA ALA A 67 -15.41 -12.53 17.76
C ALA A 67 -16.41 -13.67 17.44
N CYS A 68 -16.05 -14.61 16.55
CA CYS A 68 -16.85 -15.81 16.29
C CYS A 68 -16.41 -17.04 17.10
N ARG A 69 -15.45 -16.88 18.02
CA ARG A 69 -14.89 -17.96 18.87
C ARG A 69 -14.36 -19.14 18.06
N TYR A 70 -13.65 -18.86 16.97
CA TYR A 70 -13.09 -19.88 16.10
C TYR A 70 -12.07 -20.76 16.87
N PRO A 71 -12.26 -22.09 16.90
CA PRO A 71 -11.52 -22.98 17.81
C PRO A 71 -10.04 -23.15 17.47
N LEU A 72 -9.62 -22.80 16.26
CA LEU A 72 -8.22 -22.95 15.81
C LEU A 72 -7.47 -21.61 15.77
N LEU A 73 -7.98 -20.56 16.44
CA LEU A 73 -7.38 -19.23 16.48
C LEU A 73 -5.90 -19.26 16.88
N GLU A 74 -5.54 -19.92 17.99
CA GLU A 74 -4.14 -19.96 18.45
C GLU A 74 -3.20 -20.58 17.42
N ARG A 75 -3.63 -21.67 16.76
CA ARG A 75 -2.84 -22.30 15.70
C ARG A 75 -2.72 -21.39 14.47
N HIS A 76 -3.77 -20.64 14.17
CA HIS A 76 -3.77 -19.68 13.08
C HIS A 76 -2.76 -18.55 13.36
N HIS A 77 -2.82 -17.97 14.56
CA HIS A 77 -1.90 -16.93 15.02
C HIS A 77 -0.43 -17.35 14.93
N LEU A 78 -0.08 -18.57 15.37
CA LEU A 78 1.29 -19.08 15.23
C LEU A 78 1.74 -19.22 13.77
N THR A 79 0.80 -19.46 12.85
CA THR A 79 1.09 -19.52 11.41
C THR A 79 1.42 -18.12 10.89
N HIS A 80 0.68 -17.09 11.33
CA HIS A 80 0.93 -15.68 11.04
C HIS A 80 2.28 -15.19 11.58
N ASP A 81 2.59 -15.50 12.84
CA ASP A 81 3.86 -15.11 13.47
C ASP A 81 5.06 -15.61 12.64
N GLY A 82 5.03 -16.88 12.22
CA GLY A 82 6.08 -17.46 11.39
C GLY A 82 6.24 -16.76 10.02
N PHE A 83 5.15 -16.25 9.44
CA PHE A 83 5.23 -15.45 8.22
C PHE A 83 5.88 -14.09 8.47
N VAL A 84 5.43 -13.37 9.50
CA VAL A 84 5.96 -12.05 9.87
C VAL A 84 7.45 -12.14 10.17
N GLU A 85 7.88 -13.13 10.96
CA GLU A 85 9.28 -13.39 11.25
C GLU A 85 10.10 -13.63 9.97
N ARG A 86 9.56 -14.41 9.03
CA ARG A 86 10.26 -14.71 7.78
C ARG A 86 10.39 -13.51 6.86
N VAL A 87 9.33 -12.69 6.73
CA VAL A 87 9.38 -11.43 5.97
C VAL A 87 10.38 -10.46 6.61
N GLN A 88 10.35 -10.33 7.95
CA GLN A 88 11.31 -9.50 8.67
C GLN A 88 12.76 -9.96 8.45
N ALA A 89 13.02 -11.27 8.47
CA ALA A 89 14.36 -11.80 8.21
C ALA A 89 14.84 -11.53 6.78
N LEU A 90 13.95 -11.61 5.79
CA LEU A 90 14.27 -11.21 4.41
C LEU A 90 14.57 -9.71 4.32
N LYS A 91 13.77 -8.88 5.00
CA LYS A 91 13.97 -7.42 5.04
C LYS A 91 15.30 -7.03 5.68
N VAL A 92 15.65 -7.62 6.82
CA VAL A 92 16.95 -7.37 7.47
C VAL A 92 18.11 -7.71 6.55
N ARG A 93 18.09 -8.90 5.93
CA ARG A 93 19.13 -9.30 4.96
C ARG A 93 19.22 -8.33 3.79
N TYR A 94 18.07 -7.91 3.25
CA TYR A 94 18.02 -6.92 2.19
C TYR A 94 18.64 -5.59 2.63
N ASP A 95 18.33 -5.08 3.83
CA ASP A 95 18.87 -3.81 4.34
C ASP A 95 20.38 -3.86 4.59
N GLU A 96 20.92 -5.04 4.96
CA GLU A 96 22.36 -5.26 5.10
C GLU A 96 23.08 -5.29 3.74
N ASP A 97 22.48 -5.96 2.76
CA ASP A 97 22.97 -6.03 1.38
C ASP A 97 21.78 -6.19 0.44
N HIS A 98 21.49 -5.13 -0.34
CA HIS A 98 20.36 -5.10 -1.27
C HIS A 98 20.44 -6.23 -2.31
N SER A 99 21.64 -6.71 -2.62
CA SER A 99 21.88 -7.81 -3.55
C SER A 99 21.82 -9.19 -2.89
N SER A 100 21.58 -9.28 -1.59
CA SER A 100 21.50 -10.57 -0.89
C SER A 100 20.14 -11.26 -1.03
N VAL A 101 19.12 -10.53 -1.48
CA VAL A 101 17.75 -11.02 -1.67
C VAL A 101 17.30 -10.73 -3.10
N ARG A 102 16.88 -11.77 -3.82
CA ARG A 102 16.32 -11.67 -5.18
C ARG A 102 14.80 -11.79 -5.16
N ALA A 103 14.14 -11.21 -6.16
CA ALA A 103 12.69 -11.29 -6.29
C ALA A 103 12.20 -12.74 -6.37
N ARG A 104 12.97 -13.63 -7.04
CA ARG A 104 12.66 -15.07 -7.14
C ARG A 104 12.63 -15.79 -5.79
N ASP A 105 13.53 -15.43 -4.87
CA ASP A 105 13.58 -16.05 -3.55
C ASP A 105 12.37 -15.64 -2.71
N CYS A 106 12.02 -14.35 -2.76
CA CYS A 106 10.81 -13.82 -2.14
C CYS A 106 9.57 -14.52 -2.70
N LEU A 107 9.43 -14.63 -4.03
CA LEU A 107 8.28 -15.26 -4.66
C LEU A 107 8.13 -16.74 -4.31
N THR A 108 9.24 -17.47 -4.22
CA THR A 108 9.20 -18.89 -3.84
C THR A 108 8.58 -19.06 -2.46
N PHE A 109 9.00 -18.22 -1.51
CA PHE A 109 8.43 -18.19 -0.17
C PHE A 109 6.97 -17.70 -0.16
N LEU A 110 6.69 -16.55 -0.77
CA LEU A 110 5.37 -15.92 -0.74
C LEU A 110 4.31 -16.75 -1.46
N ASN A 111 4.62 -17.35 -2.61
CA ASN A 111 3.69 -18.25 -3.29
C ASN A 111 3.49 -19.55 -2.50
N GLY A 112 4.55 -20.09 -1.91
CA GLY A 112 4.48 -21.32 -1.12
C GLY A 112 3.68 -21.13 0.18
N TRP A 113 3.78 -19.96 0.80
CA TRP A 113 3.08 -19.68 2.05
C TRP A 113 1.75 -18.97 1.83
N LEU A 114 1.73 -17.76 1.25
CA LEU A 114 0.56 -16.87 1.25
C LEU A 114 -0.59 -17.41 0.41
N ILE A 115 -0.29 -17.88 -0.80
CA ILE A 115 -1.34 -18.43 -1.67
C ILE A 115 -1.88 -19.74 -1.11
N ASN A 116 -1.01 -20.58 -0.57
CA ASN A 116 -1.45 -21.80 0.12
C ASN A 116 -2.30 -21.45 1.36
N HIS A 117 -1.89 -20.45 2.14
CA HIS A 117 -2.59 -20.00 3.34
C HIS A 117 -4.01 -19.52 3.01
N ILE A 118 -4.15 -18.57 2.07
CA ILE A 118 -5.45 -18.06 1.61
C ILE A 118 -6.34 -19.19 1.10
N CYS A 119 -5.81 -20.05 0.24
CA CYS A 119 -6.61 -21.12 -0.38
C CYS A 119 -6.90 -22.31 0.55
N THR A 120 -6.27 -22.41 1.73
CA THR A 120 -6.43 -23.58 2.61
C THR A 120 -6.71 -23.21 4.06
N THR A 121 -5.87 -22.40 4.68
CA THR A 121 -5.92 -22.08 6.12
C THR A 121 -7.09 -21.12 6.38
N ASP A 122 -7.22 -20.07 5.58
CA ASP A 122 -8.25 -19.04 5.73
C ASP A 122 -9.64 -19.60 5.42
N MET A 123 -9.71 -20.48 4.42
CA MET A 123 -10.95 -21.17 4.06
C MET A 123 -11.54 -21.99 5.22
N ASN A 124 -10.75 -22.40 6.20
CA ASN A 124 -11.26 -23.14 7.36
C ASN A 124 -12.16 -22.29 8.27
N TYR A 125 -11.89 -20.99 8.39
CA TYR A 125 -12.75 -20.10 9.18
C TYR A 125 -13.95 -19.58 8.38
N ARG A 126 -13.95 -19.69 7.04
CA ARG A 126 -14.99 -19.14 6.15
C ARG A 126 -16.42 -19.47 6.60
N ALA A 127 -16.69 -20.73 6.91
CA ALA A 127 -18.02 -21.17 7.35
C ALA A 127 -18.45 -20.59 8.71
N TRP A 128 -17.50 -20.13 9.54
CA TRP A 128 -17.76 -19.54 10.86
C TRP A 128 -18.08 -18.04 10.80
N VAL A 129 -17.68 -17.36 9.73
CA VAL A 129 -17.77 -15.90 9.62
C VAL A 129 -18.89 -15.44 8.69
N ILE A 130 -19.28 -16.27 7.72
CA ILE A 130 -20.41 -15.97 6.83
C ILE A 130 -21.70 -15.83 7.65
N GLY A 131 -22.31 -14.65 7.56
CA GLY A 131 -23.53 -14.31 8.30
C GLY A 131 -23.30 -13.93 9.77
N HIS A 132 -22.06 -13.96 10.27
CA HIS A 132 -21.75 -13.61 11.65
C HIS A 132 -21.46 -12.11 11.80
N SER A 133 -22.52 -11.31 11.99
CA SER A 133 -22.44 -9.83 12.03
C SER A 133 -21.36 -9.28 12.97
N GLY A 134 -21.20 -9.85 14.17
CA GLY A 134 -20.16 -9.43 15.12
C GLY A 134 -18.72 -9.66 14.62
N ALA A 135 -18.49 -10.72 13.84
CA ALA A 135 -17.18 -11.04 13.29
C ALA A 135 -16.85 -10.14 12.11
N LEU A 136 -17.83 -9.90 11.23
CA LEU A 136 -17.73 -8.96 10.12
C LEU A 136 -17.44 -7.53 10.62
N ALA A 137 -18.14 -7.08 11.67
CA ALA A 137 -17.90 -5.78 12.29
C ALA A 137 -16.51 -5.71 12.96
N ALA A 138 -16.05 -6.80 13.58
CA ALA A 138 -14.72 -6.88 14.20
C ALA A 138 -13.59 -6.73 13.17
N ALA A 139 -13.70 -7.40 12.01
CA ALA A 139 -12.76 -7.25 10.90
C ALA A 139 -12.75 -5.82 10.35
N ALA A 140 -13.95 -5.25 10.10
CA ALA A 140 -14.09 -3.91 9.53
C ALA A 140 -13.63 -2.80 10.49
N GLY A 141 -13.71 -3.04 11.81
CA GLY A 141 -13.38 -2.05 12.85
C GLY A 141 -11.88 -1.81 13.06
N LEU A 142 -10.99 -2.47 12.31
CA LEU A 142 -9.55 -2.20 12.33
C LEU A 142 -9.14 -1.50 11.04
N SER A 143 -8.82 -0.21 11.10
CA SER A 143 -8.37 0.57 9.94
C SER A 143 -6.85 0.63 9.84
N MET A 144 -6.30 0.40 8.65
CA MET A 144 -4.87 0.60 8.35
C MET A 144 -4.43 2.05 8.57
N ALA A 145 -5.35 3.01 8.38
CA ALA A 145 -5.09 4.43 8.56
C ALA A 145 -5.08 4.87 10.05
N GLY A 146 -5.28 3.93 10.99
CA GLY A 146 -5.19 4.13 12.44
C GLY A 146 -6.54 4.31 13.16
N ASN A 147 -6.54 4.06 14.48
CA ASN A 147 -7.72 4.14 15.37
C ASN A 147 -8.06 5.58 15.83
N GLY A 148 -7.68 6.59 15.05
CA GLY A 148 -8.05 7.98 15.34
C GLY A 148 -9.37 8.30 14.64
N ARG A 149 -10.31 8.95 15.36
CA ARG A 149 -11.61 9.44 14.84
C ARG A 149 -11.57 10.16 13.47
N LYS A 150 -10.40 10.64 13.04
CA LYS A 150 -10.19 11.35 11.76
C LYS A 150 -9.84 10.43 10.57
N ALA A 151 -9.07 9.36 10.79
CA ALA A 151 -8.68 8.44 9.71
C ALA A 151 -9.82 7.48 9.31
N GLU A 152 -10.75 7.23 10.24
CA GLU A 152 -12.01 6.50 10.00
C GLU A 152 -13.04 7.31 9.17
N ALA A 153 -12.78 8.58 8.88
CA ALA A 153 -13.71 9.47 8.20
C ALA A 153 -13.45 9.65 6.68
N ILE A 154 -12.40 9.04 6.12
CA ILE A 154 -12.11 9.14 4.69
C ILE A 154 -13.02 8.19 3.91
N ASP A 155 -13.81 8.75 2.99
CA ASP A 155 -14.55 7.99 1.97
C ASP A 155 -13.61 7.59 0.82
N TRP A 156 -12.76 6.58 1.06
CA TRP A 156 -11.75 6.10 0.10
C TRP A 156 -12.30 5.84 -1.32
N PRO A 157 -13.48 5.21 -1.50
CA PRO A 157 -14.09 5.01 -2.82
C PRO A 157 -14.34 6.28 -3.62
N SER A 158 -14.62 7.41 -2.96
CA SER A 158 -14.89 8.68 -3.63
C SER A 158 -13.63 9.41 -4.09
N LEU A 159 -12.49 9.10 -3.45
CA LEU A 159 -11.24 9.84 -3.56
C LEU A 159 -10.61 9.71 -4.96
N ARG A 160 -10.25 10.86 -5.54
CA ARG A 160 -9.53 10.98 -6.81
C ARG A 160 -8.07 11.31 -6.55
N VAL A 161 -7.21 10.33 -6.77
CA VAL A 161 -5.78 10.44 -6.48
C VAL A 161 -4.98 10.46 -7.79
N LEU A 162 -4.13 11.48 -7.94
CA LEU A 162 -3.09 11.52 -8.96
C LEU A 162 -1.77 11.07 -8.35
N VAL A 163 -1.14 10.05 -8.93
CA VAL A 163 0.20 9.57 -8.56
C VAL A 163 1.16 9.94 -9.69
N VAL A 164 2.22 10.65 -9.35
CA VAL A 164 3.28 11.08 -10.28
C VAL A 164 4.59 10.45 -9.84
N ASP A 165 5.06 9.44 -10.55
CA ASP A 165 6.28 8.70 -10.20
C ASP A 165 6.81 8.00 -11.47
N ASP A 166 8.05 8.29 -11.86
CA ASP A 166 8.69 7.69 -13.05
C ASP A 166 9.09 6.22 -12.81
N ASN A 167 9.26 5.82 -11.55
CA ASN A 167 9.46 4.43 -11.19
C ASN A 167 8.12 3.68 -11.25
N VAL A 168 7.91 2.97 -12.37
CA VAL A 168 6.68 2.20 -12.63
C VAL A 168 6.41 1.18 -11.51
N ASN A 169 7.45 0.54 -10.97
CA ASN A 169 7.28 -0.47 -9.93
C ASN A 169 6.74 0.15 -8.64
N PHE A 170 7.28 1.29 -8.22
CA PHE A 170 6.88 1.99 -7.00
C PHE A 170 5.51 2.66 -7.15
N ALA A 171 5.23 3.23 -8.32
CA ALA A 171 3.91 3.77 -8.64
C ALA A 171 2.80 2.68 -8.53
N GLU A 172 3.11 1.46 -8.96
CA GLU A 172 2.22 0.30 -8.83
C GLU A 172 2.06 -0.17 -7.37
N ILE A 173 3.06 0.00 -6.50
CA ILE A 173 2.92 -0.25 -5.05
C ILE A 173 1.91 0.72 -4.46
N ILE A 174 2.05 2.02 -4.73
CA ILE A 174 1.12 3.04 -4.25
C ILE A 174 -0.30 2.72 -4.72
N ARG A 175 -0.47 2.41 -6.02
CA ARG A 175 -1.76 1.98 -6.59
C ARG A 175 -2.32 0.78 -5.81
N THR A 176 -1.53 -0.27 -5.64
CA THR A 176 -1.96 -1.52 -4.98
C THR A 176 -2.42 -1.27 -3.54
N ILE A 177 -1.74 -0.39 -2.80
CA ILE A 177 -2.11 -0.01 -1.43
C ILE A 177 -3.42 0.80 -1.42
N LEU A 178 -3.55 1.79 -2.31
CA LEU A 178 -4.73 2.66 -2.37
C LEU A 178 -5.98 1.92 -2.83
N GLU A 179 -5.86 1.06 -3.84
CA GLU A 179 -6.95 0.17 -4.27
C GLU A 179 -7.35 -0.78 -3.14
N GLY A 180 -6.38 -1.24 -2.32
CA GLY A 180 -6.63 -2.10 -1.16
C GLY A 180 -7.54 -1.50 -0.09
N VAL A 181 -7.45 -0.19 0.12
CA VAL A 181 -8.37 0.54 1.02
C VAL A 181 -9.64 1.03 0.31
N GLY A 182 -9.81 0.72 -0.97
CA GLY A 182 -11.03 0.96 -1.74
C GLY A 182 -10.99 2.17 -2.67
N VAL A 183 -9.84 2.82 -2.90
CA VAL A 183 -9.74 3.91 -3.88
C VAL A 183 -10.02 3.35 -5.29
N THR A 184 -11.03 3.92 -5.97
CA THR A 184 -11.42 3.48 -7.33
C THR A 184 -11.04 4.45 -8.44
N ARG A 185 -10.65 5.68 -8.08
CA ARG A 185 -10.36 6.77 -9.03
C ARG A 185 -8.92 7.21 -8.92
N LEU A 186 -8.02 6.35 -9.39
CA LEU A 186 -6.58 6.59 -9.34
C LEU A 186 -6.01 6.70 -10.76
N LEU A 187 -5.21 7.74 -10.99
CA LEU A 187 -4.40 7.88 -12.20
C LEU A 187 -2.93 7.91 -11.81
N THR A 188 -2.15 7.08 -12.46
CA THR A 188 -0.69 7.11 -12.39
C THR A 188 -0.15 7.72 -13.67
N VAL A 189 0.79 8.65 -13.54
CA VAL A 189 1.59 9.22 -14.64
C VAL A 189 3.07 9.15 -14.27
N HIS A 190 3.92 9.09 -15.29
CA HIS A 190 5.36 8.79 -15.12
C HIS A 190 6.27 9.96 -15.53
N ASP A 191 5.69 11.11 -15.86
CA ASP A 191 6.43 12.32 -16.21
C ASP A 191 5.63 13.59 -15.83
N LEU A 192 6.33 14.72 -15.71
CA LEU A 192 5.70 15.97 -15.27
C LEU A 192 4.81 16.61 -16.35
N ALA A 193 4.99 16.29 -17.63
CA ALA A 193 4.14 16.82 -18.69
C ALA A 193 2.74 16.19 -18.60
N ALA A 194 2.67 14.86 -18.51
CA ALA A 194 1.44 14.12 -18.29
C ALA A 194 0.74 14.53 -16.98
N ALA A 195 1.51 14.83 -15.91
CA ALA A 195 0.95 15.34 -14.67
C ALA A 195 0.28 16.71 -14.86
N ARG A 196 0.92 17.65 -15.55
CA ARG A 196 0.34 18.97 -15.87
C ARG A 196 -0.94 18.86 -16.71
N ASP A 197 -0.93 17.97 -17.70
CA ASP A 197 -2.09 17.69 -18.55
C ASP A 197 -3.26 17.11 -17.72
N ALA A 198 -2.99 16.15 -16.84
CA ALA A 198 -3.98 15.54 -15.95
C ALA A 198 -4.59 16.57 -14.97
N LEU A 199 -3.77 17.49 -14.46
CA LEU A 199 -4.19 18.56 -13.54
C LEU A 199 -5.03 19.63 -14.24
N GLY A 200 -4.90 19.79 -15.57
CA GLY A 200 -5.70 20.75 -16.35
C GLY A 200 -7.14 20.30 -16.63
N GLY A 201 -7.43 19.00 -16.53
CA GLY A 201 -8.72 18.43 -16.98
C GLY A 201 -9.61 17.82 -15.89
N GLN A 202 -9.11 17.61 -14.66
CA GLN A 202 -9.83 16.84 -13.64
C GLN A 202 -9.74 17.45 -12.23
N GLY A 203 -10.87 17.46 -11.51
CA GLY A 203 -10.90 17.78 -10.07
C GLY A 203 -10.33 16.62 -9.26
N TRP A 204 -9.06 16.76 -8.86
CA TRP A 204 -8.34 15.83 -7.99
C TRP A 204 -8.57 16.19 -6.53
N ASP A 205 -8.59 15.18 -5.66
CA ASP A 205 -8.69 15.39 -4.21
C ASP A 205 -7.31 15.43 -3.56
N MET A 206 -6.31 14.76 -4.17
CA MET A 206 -4.91 14.87 -3.77
C MET A 206 -3.96 14.43 -4.89
N MET A 207 -2.70 14.87 -4.77
CA MET A 207 -1.58 14.39 -5.57
C MET A 207 -0.52 13.76 -4.67
N ILE A 208 -0.02 12.59 -5.06
CA ILE A 208 1.21 11.99 -4.53
C ILE A 208 2.25 12.14 -5.63
N CYS A 209 3.38 12.77 -5.33
CA CYS A 209 4.41 13.05 -6.33
C CYS A 209 5.78 12.63 -5.81
N ASP A 210 6.54 11.89 -6.62
CA ASP A 210 7.94 11.69 -6.35
C ASP A 210 8.72 12.99 -6.49
N TRP A 211 9.79 13.11 -5.72
CA TRP A 211 10.66 14.26 -5.75
C TRP A 211 11.43 14.35 -7.07
N HIS A 212 11.91 13.21 -7.57
CA HIS A 212 12.60 13.11 -8.85
C HIS A 212 11.66 12.38 -9.80
N VAL A 213 11.43 12.94 -10.98
CA VAL A 213 10.61 12.32 -12.02
C VAL A 213 11.40 12.45 -13.31
N GLY A 214 12.15 11.40 -13.65
CA GLY A 214 13.21 11.45 -14.64
C GLY A 214 14.27 12.48 -14.26
N GLU A 215 14.56 13.40 -15.18
CA GLU A 215 15.50 14.50 -14.96
C GLU A 215 14.85 15.75 -14.35
N GLU A 216 13.53 15.76 -14.16
CA GLU A 216 12.79 16.89 -13.61
C GLU A 216 12.56 16.75 -12.09
N SER A 217 12.37 17.88 -11.40
CA SER A 217 12.01 17.88 -9.97
C SER A 217 10.50 18.00 -9.79
N GLY A 218 9.91 17.07 -9.04
CA GLY A 218 8.52 17.14 -8.58
C GLY A 218 8.21 18.42 -7.79
N LEU A 219 9.20 19.05 -7.14
CA LEU A 219 9.00 20.36 -6.50
C LEU A 219 8.66 21.47 -7.49
N ASP A 220 9.11 21.37 -8.74
CA ASP A 220 8.75 22.34 -9.77
C ASP A 220 7.31 22.15 -10.24
N LEU A 221 6.81 20.90 -10.24
CA LEU A 221 5.38 20.62 -10.40
C LEU A 221 4.58 21.21 -9.25
N VAL A 222 5.02 21.06 -7.99
CA VAL A 222 4.36 21.67 -6.82
C VAL A 222 4.25 23.19 -6.99
N LYS A 223 5.35 23.87 -7.31
CA LYS A 223 5.34 25.34 -7.53
C LYS A 223 4.42 25.72 -8.68
N TRP A 224 4.36 24.92 -9.74
CA TRP A 224 3.46 25.14 -10.87
C TRP A 224 2.00 25.01 -10.43
N VAL A 225 1.64 23.96 -9.68
CA VAL A 225 0.30 23.76 -9.11
C VAL A 225 -0.12 24.96 -8.25
N ARG A 226 0.76 25.43 -7.36
CA ARG A 226 0.48 26.58 -6.47
C ARG A 226 0.31 27.92 -7.20
N ARG A 227 0.79 28.04 -8.43
CA ARG A 227 0.57 29.22 -9.30
C ARG A 227 -0.64 29.09 -10.22
N GLY A 228 -1.27 27.91 -10.24
CA GLY A 228 -2.43 27.61 -11.06
C GLY A 228 -3.73 28.24 -10.56
N PRO A 229 -4.87 27.86 -11.16
CA PRO A 229 -6.20 28.25 -10.72
C PRO A 229 -6.46 27.90 -9.24
N PRO A 230 -7.34 28.63 -8.52
CA PRO A 230 -7.51 28.47 -7.06
C PRO A 230 -7.82 27.05 -6.58
N ASP A 231 -8.61 26.29 -7.35
CA ASP A 231 -8.95 24.89 -7.09
C ASP A 231 -7.73 23.97 -7.20
N VAL A 232 -6.94 24.12 -8.26
CA VAL A 232 -5.68 23.38 -8.45
C VAL A 232 -4.64 23.80 -7.42
N ALA A 233 -4.52 25.10 -7.14
CA ALA A 233 -3.57 25.64 -6.18
C ALA A 233 -3.85 25.18 -4.74
N ALA A 234 -5.11 24.84 -4.41
CA ALA A 234 -5.49 24.31 -3.10
C ALA A 234 -5.29 22.79 -2.96
N LEU A 235 -4.97 22.07 -4.05
CA LEU A 235 -4.83 20.62 -4.06
C LEU A 235 -3.85 20.14 -2.97
N PRO A 236 -4.25 19.22 -2.07
CA PRO A 236 -3.35 18.55 -1.14
C PRO A 236 -2.26 17.76 -1.87
N ILE A 237 -0.99 17.99 -1.50
CA ILE A 237 0.17 17.33 -2.13
C ILE A 237 1.02 16.62 -1.08
N LEU A 238 1.24 15.33 -1.30
CA LEU A 238 2.23 14.51 -0.60
C LEU A 238 3.46 14.33 -1.49
N ILE A 239 4.64 14.75 -1.02
CA ILE A 239 5.91 14.46 -1.71
C ILE A 239 6.55 13.20 -1.14
N LEU A 240 7.00 12.31 -2.03
CA LEU A 240 7.80 11.14 -1.71
C LEU A 240 9.27 11.38 -2.10
N SER A 241 10.23 10.91 -1.32
CA SER A 241 11.67 11.09 -1.62
C SER A 241 12.51 9.93 -1.09
N GLY A 242 13.55 9.52 -1.82
CA GLY A 242 14.40 8.37 -1.44
C GLY A 242 15.66 8.69 -0.63
N HIS A 243 15.77 9.83 0.05
CA HIS A 243 16.97 10.16 0.87
C HIS A 243 16.69 11.01 2.13
N GLU A 244 17.27 10.55 3.25
CA GLU A 244 17.24 11.18 4.58
C GLU A 244 18.11 12.45 4.63
N ARG A 245 17.51 13.60 4.32
CA ARG A 245 18.03 14.88 4.84
C ARG A 245 16.88 15.70 5.39
N MET A 246 17.00 16.15 6.64
CA MET A 246 16.03 17.08 7.26
C MET A 246 15.74 18.30 6.38
N THR A 247 16.72 18.74 5.58
CA THR A 247 16.57 19.81 4.59
C THR A 247 15.53 19.52 3.51
N ASN A 248 15.31 18.25 3.15
CA ASN A 248 14.38 17.88 2.08
C ASN A 248 12.93 18.14 2.49
N ARG A 249 12.56 17.86 3.74
CA ARG A 249 11.23 18.15 4.26
C ARG A 249 10.93 19.65 4.17
N ASP A 250 11.83 20.48 4.69
CA ASP A 250 11.64 21.94 4.70
C ASP A 250 11.52 22.49 3.27
N LEU A 251 12.35 22.00 2.35
CA LEU A 251 12.29 22.38 0.94
C LEU A 251 10.96 21.99 0.27
N ALA A 252 10.43 20.79 0.55
CA ALA A 252 9.12 20.37 0.02
C ALA A 252 7.98 21.28 0.54
N LEU A 253 7.98 21.57 1.84
CA LEU A 253 6.97 22.43 2.45
C LEU A 253 7.09 23.88 1.94
N LEU A 254 8.31 24.40 1.78
CA LEU A 254 8.55 25.72 1.20
C LEU A 254 8.12 25.82 -0.27
N ALA A 255 8.23 24.73 -1.05
CA ALA A 255 7.70 24.67 -2.41
C ALA A 255 6.16 24.68 -2.45
N GLY A 256 5.51 24.38 -1.32
CA GLY A 256 4.07 24.38 -1.14
C GLY A 256 3.45 23.00 -0.97
N ALA A 257 4.24 21.93 -0.80
CA ALA A 257 3.69 20.62 -0.44
C ALA A 257 3.05 20.66 0.95
N ASN A 258 2.07 19.80 1.18
CA ASN A 258 1.34 19.75 2.46
C ASN A 258 1.96 18.72 3.42
N GLU A 259 2.54 17.65 2.89
CA GLU A 259 3.25 16.62 3.65
C GLU A 259 4.41 16.06 2.84
N PHE A 260 5.36 15.47 3.54
CA PHE A 260 6.53 14.80 2.98
C PHE A 260 6.68 13.42 3.60
N MET A 261 7.08 12.43 2.80
CA MET A 261 7.36 11.09 3.27
C MET A 261 8.57 10.50 2.55
N GLU A 262 9.28 9.65 3.27
CA GLU A 262 10.47 9.02 2.77
C GLU A 262 10.20 7.63 2.20
N LYS A 263 10.90 7.31 1.10
CA LYS A 263 10.93 5.97 0.51
C LYS A 263 12.04 5.15 1.20
N PRO A 264 11.80 3.86 1.50
CA PRO A 264 10.59 3.09 1.17
C PRO A 264 9.41 3.46 2.07
N VAL A 265 8.25 3.66 1.45
CA VAL A 265 7.02 4.03 2.17
C VAL A 265 6.30 2.76 2.63
N SER A 266 5.99 2.67 3.92
CA SER A 266 5.06 1.64 4.41
C SER A 266 3.62 1.98 4.07
N ALA A 267 2.81 0.96 3.81
CA ALA A 267 1.37 1.14 3.55
C ALA A 267 0.68 1.88 4.69
N ARG A 268 1.02 1.54 5.93
CA ARG A 268 0.50 2.22 7.12
C ARG A 268 0.86 3.70 7.14
N ASN A 269 2.14 4.04 6.94
CA ASN A 269 2.57 5.45 6.97
C ASN A 269 1.92 6.25 5.83
N LEU A 270 1.83 5.66 4.62
CA LEU A 270 1.14 6.26 3.48
C LEU A 270 -0.31 6.61 3.83
N LEU A 271 -1.07 5.63 4.30
CA LEU A 271 -2.50 5.79 4.60
C LEU A 271 -2.72 6.74 5.77
N MET A 272 -1.87 6.72 6.80
CA MET A 272 -1.91 7.71 7.88
C MET A 272 -1.56 9.12 7.39
N GLY A 273 -0.61 9.25 6.47
CA GLY A 273 -0.23 10.52 5.84
C GLY A 273 -1.38 11.13 5.05
N ILE A 274 -2.03 10.32 4.23
CA ILE A 274 -3.26 10.69 3.51
C ILE A 274 -4.37 11.05 4.50
N GLY A 275 -4.52 10.25 5.55
CA GLY A 275 -5.38 10.50 6.71
C GLY A 275 -5.26 11.92 7.27
N ARG A 276 -4.03 12.40 7.46
CA ARG A 276 -3.75 13.74 7.98
C ARG A 276 -3.97 14.85 6.96
N LEU A 277 -3.71 14.57 5.68
CA LEU A 277 -3.84 15.55 4.59
C LEU A 277 -5.29 15.94 4.29
N LEU A 278 -6.21 15.00 4.46
CA LEU A 278 -7.61 15.14 4.03
C LEU A 278 -8.60 15.41 5.18
N ALA A 279 -8.12 15.56 6.43
CA ALA A 279 -8.95 15.65 7.64
C ALA A 279 -8.84 16.98 8.40
#